data_AF-A0A818W8U7-F1
#
_entry.id   AF-A0A818W8U7-F1
#
_cell.length_a   1.000
_cell.length_b   1.000
_cell.length_c   1.000
_cell.angle_alpha   90.00
_cell.angle_beta   90.00
_cell.angle_gamma   90.00
#
_symmetry.space_group_name_H-M   'P 1'
#
loop_
_entity.id
_entity.type
_entity.pdbx_description
1 polymer ?
#
loop_
_entity_poly.entity_id
_entity_poly.type
_entity_poly.pdbx_seq_one_letter_code
_entity_poly.pdbx_strand_id
1 'polypeptide(L)'
;TSGSAANELYDPYGIARDASSGTLYISDYSNHRVMQYLSGASSGTVIAGGNGPGTGSTQLNGPFGIYFDSVSNSLVIANRGANNIVRWVIGASTWTLLAGNSGGLSGSSSTLLNGPCSLLDKKIKIKLETFIDDIDKVLSNIIIRGLYAIENRINTDSFLEAEQGMKNLSLVQRELAAYCTSTTVI
;
A
#
# COMPACT_ATOMS: atom_id res chain seq x y z
N THR A 1 -18.58 24.48 -5.35
CA THR A 1 -18.91 24.55 -6.79
C THR A 1 -18.03 23.56 -7.51
N SER A 2 -18.54 22.90 -8.56
CA SER A 2 -17.69 22.15 -9.47
C SER A 2 -16.96 23.11 -10.39
N GLY A 3 -15.70 22.81 -10.71
CA GLY A 3 -14.88 23.68 -11.54
C GLY A 3 -13.40 23.34 -11.45
N SER A 4 -12.57 24.08 -12.17
CA SER A 4 -11.13 23.84 -12.32
C SER A 4 -10.26 24.76 -11.45
N ALA A 5 -10.87 25.66 -10.67
CA ALA A 5 -10.14 26.53 -9.76
C ALA A 5 -9.47 25.73 -8.63
N ALA A 6 -8.53 26.36 -7.92
CA ALA A 6 -7.76 25.74 -6.82
C ALA A 6 -8.64 25.30 -5.63
N ASN A 7 -9.81 25.91 -5.48
CA ASN A 7 -10.80 25.65 -4.43
C ASN A 7 -12.06 24.94 -4.96
N GLU A 8 -12.01 24.43 -6.20
CA GLU A 8 -13.11 23.72 -6.84
C GLU A 8 -12.66 22.32 -7.23
N LEU A 9 -13.46 21.33 -6.87
CA LEU A 9 -13.26 19.91 -7.21
C LEU A 9 -14.39 19.46 -8.13
N TYR A 10 -14.10 18.54 -9.03
CA TYR A 10 -15.07 17.97 -9.94
C TYR A 10 -15.04 16.43 -9.86
N ASP A 11 -16.10 15.89 -9.25
CA ASP A 11 -16.29 14.47 -8.94
C ASP A 11 -15.09 13.81 -8.24
N PRO A 12 -14.64 14.31 -7.07
CA PRO A 12 -13.50 13.69 -6.39
C PRO A 12 -13.86 12.28 -5.89
N TYR A 13 -13.02 11.28 -6.19
CA TYR A 13 -13.30 9.87 -5.85
C TYR A 13 -12.36 9.26 -4.80
N GLY A 14 -11.19 9.85 -4.57
CA GLY A 14 -10.17 9.29 -3.68
C GLY A 14 -9.56 10.36 -2.79
N ILE A 15 -9.23 9.96 -1.57
CA ILE A 15 -8.55 10.79 -0.57
C ILE A 15 -7.45 9.99 0.10
N ALA A 16 -6.29 10.62 0.27
CA ALA A 16 -5.19 10.11 1.09
C ALA A 16 -4.75 11.18 2.07
N ARG A 17 -4.24 10.77 3.23
CA ARG A 17 -3.75 11.69 4.27
C ARG A 17 -2.33 11.33 4.64
N ASP A 18 -1.45 12.33 4.64
CA ASP A 18 -0.20 12.22 5.37
C ASP A 18 -0.50 12.36 6.86
N ALA A 19 -0.31 11.26 7.61
CA ALA A 19 -0.59 11.23 9.03
C ALA A 19 0.32 12.15 9.85
N SER A 20 1.53 12.45 9.35
CA SER A 20 2.52 13.26 10.06
C SER A 20 2.23 14.75 9.97
N SER A 21 1.91 15.26 8.78
CA SER A 21 1.61 16.67 8.55
C SER A 21 0.12 17.01 8.62
N GLY A 22 -0.75 16.00 8.48
CA GLY A 22 -2.19 16.19 8.32
C GLY A 22 -2.60 16.65 6.91
N THR A 23 -1.65 16.74 5.97
CA THR A 23 -1.91 17.10 4.57
C THR A 23 -2.85 16.09 3.91
N LEU A 24 -3.85 16.58 3.18
CA LEU A 24 -4.77 15.79 2.40
C LEU A 24 -4.37 15.84 0.92
N TYR A 25 -4.48 14.69 0.26
CA TYR A 25 -4.38 14.55 -1.17
C TYR A 25 -5.73 14.06 -1.68
N ILE A 26 -6.26 14.68 -2.72
CA ILE A 26 -7.60 14.39 -3.25
C ILE A 26 -7.47 14.16 -4.75
N SER A 27 -7.94 13.01 -5.23
CA SER A 27 -8.05 12.78 -6.67
C SER A 27 -9.27 13.52 -7.20
N ASP A 28 -9.00 14.50 -8.05
CA ASP A 28 -9.99 15.35 -8.67
C ASP A 28 -10.26 14.79 -10.08
N TYR A 29 -11.11 13.76 -10.10
CA TYR A 29 -11.22 12.80 -11.20
C TYR A 29 -11.59 13.45 -12.52
N SER A 30 -12.67 14.24 -12.53
CA SER A 30 -13.18 14.86 -13.77
C SER A 30 -12.30 16.02 -14.24
N ASN A 31 -11.44 16.55 -13.36
CA ASN A 31 -10.39 17.51 -13.73
C ASN A 31 -9.04 16.85 -14.06
N HIS A 32 -8.94 15.52 -13.99
CA HIS A 32 -7.75 14.74 -14.35
C HIS A 32 -6.47 15.17 -13.61
N ARG A 33 -6.60 15.44 -12.31
CA ARG A 33 -5.51 15.93 -11.46
C ARG A 33 -5.61 15.38 -10.04
N VAL A 34 -4.54 15.54 -9.27
CA VAL A 34 -4.57 15.32 -7.82
C VAL A 34 -4.21 16.63 -7.13
N MET A 35 -5.05 17.02 -6.17
CA MET A 35 -4.93 18.23 -5.39
C MET A 35 -4.32 17.93 -4.03
N GLN A 36 -3.45 18.81 -3.54
CA GLN A 36 -2.95 18.82 -2.18
C GLN A 36 -3.64 19.94 -1.38
N TYR A 37 -4.07 19.62 -0.17
CA TYR A 37 -4.61 20.57 0.80
C TYR A 37 -3.79 20.43 2.09
N LEU A 38 -3.09 21.50 2.47
CA LEU A 38 -2.44 21.56 3.77
C LEU A 38 -3.50 21.61 4.88
N SER A 39 -3.14 21.16 6.08
CA SER A 39 -4.04 21.18 7.23
C SER A 39 -4.59 22.60 7.47
N GLY A 40 -5.91 22.74 7.44
CA GLY A 40 -6.59 24.04 7.62
C GLY A 40 -6.60 24.97 6.40
N ALA A 41 -6.06 24.55 5.25
CA ALA A 41 -6.08 25.37 4.04
C ALA A 41 -7.49 25.46 3.42
N SER A 42 -7.84 26.64 2.90
CA SER A 42 -9.10 26.90 2.19
C SER A 42 -9.05 26.63 0.68
N SER A 43 -7.86 26.35 0.14
CA SER A 43 -7.63 26.06 -1.27
C SER A 43 -6.49 25.07 -1.43
N GLY A 44 -6.51 24.28 -2.50
CA GLY A 44 -5.49 23.29 -2.79
C GLY A 44 -4.50 23.73 -3.87
N THR A 45 -3.46 22.92 -4.04
CA THR A 45 -2.48 23.06 -5.12
C THR A 45 -2.47 21.79 -5.97
N VAL A 46 -2.28 21.93 -7.28
CA VAL A 46 -2.11 20.77 -8.16
C VAL A 46 -0.72 20.19 -7.90
N ILE A 47 -0.65 18.91 -7.53
CA ILE A 47 0.64 18.23 -7.28
C ILE A 47 0.93 17.11 -8.29
N ALA A 48 -0.06 16.72 -9.09
CA ALA A 48 0.04 15.69 -10.12
C ALA A 48 -1.06 15.88 -11.16
N GLY A 49 -0.74 15.60 -12.43
CA GLY A 49 -1.67 15.80 -13.55
C GLY A 49 -1.96 17.28 -13.83
N GLY A 50 -3.18 17.58 -14.27
CA GLY A 50 -3.61 18.95 -14.62
C GLY A 50 -3.21 19.40 -16.03
N ASN A 51 -2.53 18.55 -16.80
CA ASN A 51 -2.12 18.81 -18.19
C ASN A 51 -3.09 18.17 -19.21
N GLY A 52 -4.38 18.12 -18.85
CA GLY A 52 -5.42 17.40 -19.58
C GLY A 52 -5.40 15.88 -19.39
N PRO A 53 -6.46 15.18 -19.82
CA PRO A 53 -6.54 13.72 -19.77
C PRO A 53 -5.53 13.08 -20.70
N GLY A 54 -4.82 12.05 -20.24
CA GLY A 54 -3.98 11.25 -21.12
C GLY A 54 -3.08 10.25 -20.41
N THR A 55 -2.18 9.67 -21.20
CA THR A 55 -1.18 8.69 -20.76
C THR A 55 0.25 9.24 -20.82
N GLY A 56 0.43 10.53 -21.10
CA GLY A 56 1.72 11.18 -21.00
C GLY A 56 2.24 11.18 -19.56
N SER A 57 3.57 11.25 -19.38
CA SER A 57 4.23 11.19 -18.08
C SER A 57 3.88 12.36 -17.13
N THR A 58 3.28 13.42 -17.65
CA THR A 58 2.78 14.60 -16.91
C THR A 58 1.25 14.63 -16.78
N GLN A 59 0.57 13.65 -17.38
CA GLN A 59 -0.89 13.57 -17.48
C GLN A 59 -1.44 12.47 -16.57
N LEU A 60 -2.69 12.65 -16.15
CA LEU A 60 -3.52 11.62 -15.57
C LEU A 60 -4.81 11.55 -16.41
N ASN A 61 -5.53 10.45 -16.35
CA ASN A 61 -6.83 10.29 -16.97
C ASN A 61 -7.80 9.66 -15.97
N GLY A 62 -8.52 10.52 -15.25
CA GLY A 62 -9.50 10.08 -14.25
C GLY A 62 -8.82 9.36 -13.08
N PRO A 63 -7.93 10.04 -12.32
CA PRO A 63 -7.35 9.44 -11.12
C PRO A 63 -8.47 9.08 -10.14
N PHE A 64 -8.46 7.85 -9.63
CA PHE A 64 -9.54 7.32 -8.80
C PHE A 64 -9.05 7.07 -7.39
N GLY A 65 -8.70 5.82 -7.04
CA GLY A 65 -8.06 5.49 -5.77
C GLY A 65 -6.66 6.09 -5.69
N ILE A 66 -6.32 6.65 -4.53
CA ILE A 66 -4.99 7.19 -4.25
C ILE A 66 -4.52 6.74 -2.87
N TYR A 67 -3.21 6.53 -2.74
CA TYR A 67 -2.54 6.16 -1.49
C TYR A 67 -1.27 7.00 -1.34
N PHE A 68 -1.03 7.53 -0.13
CA PHE A 68 0.19 8.24 0.19
C PHE A 68 1.18 7.31 0.90
N ASP A 69 2.33 7.08 0.27
CA ASP A 69 3.45 6.36 0.85
C ASP A 69 4.40 7.35 1.53
N SER A 70 4.35 7.38 2.86
CA SER A 70 5.20 8.25 3.67
C SER A 70 6.68 7.86 3.62
N VAL A 71 7.02 6.61 3.29
CA VAL A 71 8.42 6.16 3.24
C VAL A 71 9.12 6.74 2.02
N SER A 72 8.45 6.73 0.87
CA SER A 72 8.99 7.25 -0.38
C SER A 72 8.56 8.68 -0.70
N ASN A 73 7.75 9.30 0.17
CA ASN A 73 7.12 10.60 -0.04
C ASN A 73 6.44 10.69 -1.42
N SER A 74 5.60 9.70 -1.72
CA SER A 74 4.97 9.57 -3.05
C SER A 74 3.50 9.18 -2.96
N LEU A 75 2.76 9.50 -4.02
CA LEU A 75 1.40 9.04 -4.24
C LEU A 75 1.41 7.85 -5.19
N VAL A 76 0.73 6.78 -4.80
CA VAL A 76 0.32 5.72 -5.71
C VAL A 76 -1.09 6.06 -6.18
N ILE A 77 -1.30 6.08 -7.50
CA ILE A 77 -2.52 6.57 -8.11
C ILE A 77 -3.06 5.48 -9.06
N ALA A 78 -4.30 5.08 -8.83
CA ALA A 78 -5.07 4.29 -9.78
C ALA A 78 -5.56 5.23 -10.89
N ASN A 79 -4.82 5.25 -11.99
CA ASN A 79 -5.06 6.15 -13.11
C ASN A 79 -6.07 5.50 -14.06
N ARG A 80 -7.33 5.48 -13.61
CA ARG A 80 -8.39 4.59 -14.10
C ARG A 80 -8.57 4.63 -15.61
N GLY A 81 -8.74 5.83 -16.17
CA GLY A 81 -8.95 6.03 -17.61
C GLY A 81 -7.71 5.74 -18.46
N ALA A 82 -6.53 5.69 -17.85
CA ALA A 82 -5.29 5.26 -18.49
C ALA A 82 -4.95 3.79 -18.20
N ASN A 83 -5.83 3.03 -17.54
CA ASN A 83 -5.65 1.60 -17.30
C ASN A 83 -4.28 1.24 -16.68
N ASN A 84 -3.76 2.08 -15.80
CA ASN A 84 -2.47 1.85 -15.15
C ASN A 84 -2.46 2.33 -13.69
N ILE A 85 -1.49 1.82 -12.95
CA ILE A 85 -1.16 2.30 -11.61
C ILE A 85 0.18 2.99 -11.72
N VAL A 86 0.24 4.24 -11.26
CA VAL A 86 1.43 5.08 -11.35
C VAL A 86 1.88 5.55 -9.99
N ARG A 87 3.17 5.81 -9.85
CA ARG A 87 3.76 6.51 -8.71
C ARG A 87 4.08 7.94 -9.10
N TRP A 88 3.67 8.90 -8.29
CA TRP A 88 4.06 10.29 -8.40
C TRP A 88 4.79 10.73 -7.13
N VAL A 89 6.09 10.96 -7.21
CA VAL A 89 6.87 11.47 -6.07
C VAL A 89 6.52 12.93 -5.84
N ILE A 90 6.23 13.33 -4.60
CA ILE A 90 5.85 14.71 -4.29
C ILE A 90 7.01 15.65 -4.66
N GLY A 91 6.71 16.66 -5.49
CA GLY A 91 7.71 17.60 -6.04
C GLY A 91 8.31 17.17 -7.38
N ALA A 92 8.01 15.96 -7.89
CA ALA A 92 8.39 15.55 -9.24
C ALA A 92 7.44 16.13 -10.29
N SER A 93 7.94 16.26 -11.52
CA SER A 93 7.17 16.71 -12.69
C SER A 93 6.48 15.59 -13.45
N THR A 94 6.89 14.34 -13.24
CA THR A 94 6.40 13.18 -13.98
C THR A 94 6.19 11.97 -13.08
N TRP A 95 5.26 11.10 -13.47
CA TRP A 95 5.06 9.81 -12.81
C TRP A 95 5.96 8.70 -13.37
N THR A 96 6.08 7.61 -12.60
CA THR A 96 6.65 6.33 -13.04
C THR A 96 5.60 5.22 -13.00
N LEU A 97 5.71 4.26 -13.92
CA LEU A 97 4.76 3.15 -14.01
C LEU A 97 5.00 2.16 -12.87
N LEU A 98 3.94 1.73 -12.19
CA LEU A 98 3.99 0.64 -11.21
C LEU A 98 3.36 -0.65 -11.73
N ALA A 99 2.22 -0.55 -12.42
CA ALA A 99 1.52 -1.69 -13.00
C ALA A 99 0.68 -1.29 -14.22
N GLY A 100 0.43 -2.25 -15.11
CA GLY A 100 -0.23 -2.03 -16.40
C GLY A 100 0.76 -1.60 -17.48
N ASN A 101 0.31 -0.73 -18.39
CA ASN A 101 1.11 -0.25 -19.51
C ASN A 101 1.05 1.30 -19.61
N SER A 102 2.12 1.91 -20.12
CA SER A 102 2.24 3.36 -20.29
C SER A 102 1.40 3.94 -21.44
N GLY A 103 0.92 3.10 -22.36
CA GLY A 103 0.12 3.46 -23.53
C GLY A 103 -1.39 3.40 -23.33
N GLY A 104 -1.87 3.10 -22.12
CA GLY A 104 -3.31 3.17 -21.82
C GLY A 104 -4.16 1.98 -22.27
N LEU A 105 -3.53 0.93 -22.80
CA LEU A 105 -4.23 -0.26 -23.27
C LEU A 105 -4.90 -0.98 -22.11
N SER A 106 -6.21 -1.23 -22.23
CA SER A 106 -6.94 -2.11 -21.34
C SER A 106 -6.83 -3.56 -21.78
N GLY A 107 -6.80 -4.50 -20.84
CA GLY A 107 -6.89 -5.91 -21.19
C GLY A 107 -6.78 -6.84 -20.00
N SER A 108 -6.82 -8.14 -20.29
CA SER A 108 -6.79 -9.21 -19.28
C SER A 108 -5.49 -10.03 -19.31
N SER A 109 -4.48 -9.60 -20.08
CA SER A 109 -3.16 -10.23 -20.02
C SER A 109 -2.45 -9.85 -18.72
N SER A 110 -1.42 -10.61 -18.36
CA SER A 110 -0.65 -10.40 -17.12
C SER A 110 0.03 -9.02 -17.01
N THR A 111 0.10 -8.26 -18.10
CA THR A 111 0.74 -6.94 -18.17
C THR A 111 -0.24 -5.78 -18.32
N LEU A 112 -1.54 -6.06 -18.42
CA LEU A 112 -2.58 -5.04 -18.65
C LEU A 112 -3.53 -4.97 -17.45
N LEU A 113 -4.08 -3.78 -17.23
CA LEU A 113 -5.15 -3.55 -16.26
C LEU A 113 -6.40 -3.06 -16.99
N ASN A 114 -7.54 -3.09 -16.32
CA ASN A 114 -8.79 -2.58 -16.88
C ASN A 114 -9.51 -1.75 -15.81
N GLY A 115 -9.37 -0.42 -15.90
CA GLY A 115 -10.00 0.53 -14.99
C GLY A 115 -9.70 0.31 -13.49
N PRO A 116 -8.42 0.30 -13.06
CA PRO A 116 -8.09 0.15 -11.64
C PRO A 116 -8.76 1.26 -10.82
N CYS A 117 -9.37 0.91 -9.68
CA CYS A 117 -10.17 1.83 -8.87
C CYS A 117 -9.78 1.87 -7.39
N SER A 118 -9.22 0.80 -6.83
CA SER A 118 -8.84 0.72 -5.42
C SER A 118 -7.35 0.42 -5.28
N LEU A 119 -6.74 0.98 -4.24
CA LEU A 119 -5.36 0.70 -3.85
C LEU A 119 -5.39 0.30 -2.38
N LEU A 120 -5.04 -0.95 -2.08
CA LEU A 120 -4.97 -1.41 -0.70
C LEU A 120 -3.68 -0.90 -0.04
N ASP A 121 -3.80 -0.38 1.18
CA ASP A 121 -2.66 0.10 1.96
C ASP A 121 -1.70 -1.06 2.31
N LYS A 122 -0.44 -0.96 1.84
CA LYS A 122 0.64 -1.90 2.17
C LYS A 122 0.93 -2.00 3.66
N LYS A 123 0.43 -1.10 4.52
CA LYS A 123 0.60 -1.17 5.99
C LYS A 123 0.07 -2.45 6.59
N ILE A 124 -0.93 -3.10 6.00
CA ILE A 124 -1.39 -4.42 6.47
C ILE A 124 -0.27 -5.44 6.30
N LYS A 125 0.42 -5.42 5.16
CA LYS A 125 1.53 -6.35 4.84
C LYS A 125 2.77 -6.10 5.73
N ILE A 126 3.14 -4.85 5.97
CA ILE A 126 4.31 -4.50 6.82
C ILE A 126 4.05 -4.85 8.30
N LYS A 127 2.81 -4.67 8.80
CA LYS A 127 2.43 -5.12 10.15
C LYS A 127 2.50 -6.64 10.30
N LEU A 128 2.17 -7.38 9.24
CA LEU A 128 2.29 -8.84 9.22
C LEU A 128 3.77 -9.29 9.20
N GLU A 129 4.61 -8.67 8.37
CA GLU A 129 6.05 -9.00 8.30
C GLU A 129 6.77 -8.71 9.62
N THR A 130 6.50 -7.56 10.25
CA THR A 130 7.06 -7.23 11.58
C THR A 130 6.54 -8.13 12.69
N PHE A 131 5.28 -8.56 12.62
CA PHE A 131 4.71 -9.52 13.57
C PHE A 131 5.35 -10.92 13.45
N ILE A 132 5.70 -11.34 12.22
CA ILE A 132 6.44 -12.59 11.99
C ILE A 132 7.85 -12.50 12.60
N ASP A 133 8.58 -11.39 12.40
CA ASP A 133 9.90 -11.19 13.00
C ASP A 133 9.87 -11.22 14.55
N ASP A 134 8.82 -10.66 15.15
CA ASP A 134 8.65 -10.68 16.60
C ASP A 134 8.32 -12.10 17.11
N ILE A 135 7.55 -12.89 16.36
CA ILE A 135 7.32 -14.31 16.66
C ILE A 135 8.64 -15.09 16.59
N ASP A 136 9.47 -14.88 15.57
CA ASP A 136 10.73 -15.61 15.39
C ASP A 136 11.76 -15.27 16.50
N LYS A 137 11.76 -14.04 17.01
CA LYS A 137 12.56 -13.65 18.19
C LYS A 137 12.07 -14.35 19.46
N VAL A 138 10.76 -14.41 19.67
CA VAL A 138 10.18 -15.10 20.83
C VAL A 138 10.49 -16.59 20.77
N LEU A 139 10.33 -17.22 19.60
CA LEU A 139 10.68 -18.62 19.35
C LEU A 139 12.15 -18.90 19.63
N SER A 140 13.05 -18.07 19.09
CA SER A 140 14.49 -18.22 19.31
C SER A 140 14.85 -18.15 20.80
N ASN A 141 14.21 -17.25 21.56
CA ASN A 141 14.44 -17.10 23.00
C ASN A 141 13.93 -18.31 23.80
N ILE A 142 12.76 -18.85 23.43
CA ILE A 142 12.19 -20.05 24.05
C ILE A 142 13.09 -21.27 23.76
N ILE A 143 13.55 -21.43 22.52
CA ILE A 143 14.45 -22.54 22.13
C ILE A 143 15.77 -22.46 22.89
N ILE A 144 16.40 -21.28 22.97
CA ILE A 144 17.65 -21.07 23.71
C ILE A 144 17.46 -21.39 25.20
N ARG A 145 16.37 -20.92 25.82
CA ARG A 145 16.07 -21.22 27.24
C ARG A 145 15.73 -22.69 27.48
N GLY A 146 15.04 -23.33 26.53
CA GLY A 146 14.74 -24.75 26.54
C GLY A 146 16.02 -25.59 26.44
N LEU A 147 16.92 -25.26 25.52
CA LEU A 147 18.24 -25.89 25.40
C LEU A 147 19.08 -25.72 26.68
N TYR A 148 19.13 -24.51 27.24
CA TYR A 148 19.79 -24.26 28.54
C TYR A 148 19.16 -25.06 29.70
N ALA A 149 17.84 -25.24 29.70
CA ALA A 149 17.14 -26.04 30.72
C ALA A 149 17.36 -27.54 30.53
N ILE A 150 17.46 -28.03 29.29
CA ILE A 150 17.77 -29.43 28.93
C ILE A 150 19.22 -29.77 29.29
N GLU A 151 20.19 -28.90 28.97
CA GLU A 151 21.59 -29.08 29.37
C GLU A 151 21.77 -29.11 30.90
N ASN A 152 20.86 -28.47 31.65
CA ASN A 152 20.90 -28.43 33.12
C ASN A 152 19.93 -29.40 33.82
N ARG A 153 19.03 -30.11 33.12
CA ARG A 153 18.08 -31.06 33.72
C ARG A 153 17.72 -32.20 32.75
N ILE A 154 18.17 -33.41 33.08
CA ILE A 154 17.52 -34.65 32.66
C ILE A 154 16.26 -34.81 33.54
N ASN A 155 15.08 -34.41 33.06
CA ASN A 155 13.79 -34.95 33.54
C ASN A 155 12.70 -34.76 32.44
N THR A 156 11.98 -35.83 32.11
CA THR A 156 11.31 -36.05 30.82
C THR A 156 10.01 -35.29 30.57
N ASP A 157 9.38 -34.72 31.59
CA ASP A 157 8.01 -34.16 31.47
C ASP A 157 7.97 -32.75 30.87
N SER A 158 9.01 -31.94 31.08
CA SER A 158 9.12 -30.59 30.48
C SER A 158 9.37 -30.61 28.97
N PHE A 159 9.78 -31.76 28.41
CA PHE A 159 10.03 -31.90 26.98
C PHE A 159 8.72 -31.99 26.18
N LEU A 160 7.71 -32.67 26.71
CA LEU A 160 6.43 -32.90 26.01
C LEU A 160 5.61 -31.62 25.88
N GLU A 161 5.61 -30.76 26.91
CA GLU A 161 4.92 -29.46 26.89
C GLU A 161 5.59 -28.49 25.91
N ALA A 162 6.93 -28.47 25.86
CA ALA A 162 7.67 -27.67 24.89
C ALA A 162 7.44 -28.17 23.45
N GLU A 163 7.44 -29.49 23.24
CA GLU A 163 7.17 -30.10 21.93
C GLU A 163 5.75 -29.81 21.44
N GLN A 164 4.75 -29.88 22.32
CA GLN A 164 3.36 -29.56 21.98
C GLN A 164 3.19 -28.06 21.68
N GLY A 165 3.88 -27.18 22.42
CA GLY A 165 3.93 -25.75 22.13
C GLY A 165 4.52 -25.45 20.75
N MET A 166 5.63 -26.12 20.39
CA MET A 166 6.26 -25.96 19.08
C MET A 166 5.39 -26.48 17.94
N LYS A 167 4.67 -27.60 18.12
CA LYS A 167 3.74 -28.14 17.11
C LYS A 167 2.59 -27.17 16.83
N ASN A 168 1.98 -26.62 17.88
CA ASN A 168 0.91 -25.62 17.74
C ASN A 168 1.39 -24.35 17.04
N LEU A 169 2.62 -23.89 17.32
CA LEU A 169 3.21 -22.74 16.64
C LEU A 169 3.53 -23.00 15.17
N SER A 170 4.04 -24.19 14.83
CA SER A 170 4.29 -24.57 13.44
C SER A 170 3.01 -24.65 12.61
N LEU A 171 1.88 -24.98 13.24
CA LEU A 171 0.57 -25.00 12.62
C LEU A 171 0.08 -23.57 12.34
N VAL A 172 0.20 -22.67 13.33
CA VAL A 172 -0.14 -21.25 13.18
C VAL A 172 0.71 -20.58 12.09
N GLN A 173 2.01 -20.90 12.00
CA GLN A 173 2.89 -20.39 10.94
C GLN A 173 2.45 -20.85 9.55
N ARG A 174 2.00 -22.10 9.39
CA ARG A 174 1.50 -22.62 8.09
C ARG A 174 0.17 -21.97 7.71
N GLU A 175 -0.73 -21.77 8.66
CA GLU A 175 -2.01 -21.10 8.42
C GLU A 175 -1.81 -19.62 8.02
N LEU A 176 -0.87 -18.92 8.67
CA LEU A 176 -0.49 -17.55 8.31
C LEU A 176 0.19 -17.47 6.94
N ALA A 177 1.10 -18.39 6.63
CA ALA A 177 1.76 -18.44 5.32
C ALA A 177 0.74 -18.69 4.19
N ALA A 178 -0.25 -19.55 4.42
CA ALA A 178 -1.35 -19.80 3.47
C ALA A 178 -2.24 -18.57 3.27
N TYR A 179 -2.47 -17.77 4.32
CA TYR A 179 -3.20 -16.50 4.21
C TYR A 179 -2.44 -15.48 3.35
N CYS A 180 -1.11 -15.42 3.48
CA CYS A 180 -0.25 -14.55 2.67
C CYS A 180 -0.21 -14.94 1.18
N THR A 181 -0.29 -16.22 0.83
CA THR A 181 -0.31 -16.67 -0.58
C THR A 181 -1.69 -16.60 -1.23
N SER A 182 -2.77 -16.69 -0.44
CA SER A 182 -4.15 -16.52 -0.90
C SER A 182 -4.52 -15.07 -1.25
N THR A 183 -3.75 -14.08 -0.76
CA THR A 183 -4.01 -12.66 -1.00
C THR A 183 -3.18 -12.17 -2.20
N THR A 184 -3.41 -12.74 -3.38
CA THR A 184 -3.00 -12.10 -4.63
C THR A 184 -4.02 -11.01 -4.94
N VAL A 185 -3.72 -9.78 -4.55
CA VAL A 185 -4.48 -8.60 -4.99
C VAL A 185 -3.54 -7.73 -5.81
N ILE A 186 -3.94 -7.57 -7.06
CA ILE A 186 -3.34 -6.75 -8.13
C ILE A 186 -3.24 -5.28 -7.67
#